data_AF-A0A354Q422-F1
#
_entry.id   AF-A0A354Q422-F1
#
_cell.length_a   1.000
_cell.length_b   1.000
_cell.length_c   1.000
_cell.angle_alpha   90.00
_cell.angle_beta   90.00
_cell.angle_gamma   90.00
#
_symmetry.space_group_name_H-M   'P 1'
#
loop_
_entity.id
_entity.type
_entity.pdbx_description
1 polymer ?
#
loop_
_entity_poly.entity_id
_entity_poly.type
_entity_poly.pdbx_seq_one_letter_code
_entity_poly.pdbx_strand_id
1 'polypeptide(L)'
;MDTSWEIAVIGSGPAGFYATGELFRQQSWEIKVDMFDRLPTPFGLVRGGVAPDHQKIKSVTKIYNRIAENPNFRFFGNVEFGSDLYQPDLLKHYDAVIYSVGSSSDRALGIPGEDLEGSHSATEFVGWYNGHPDFREYKFDLSVKNAFVIGMGNVALDVARILAKTPEELAATDITDYALEALRKSQIENIWLVGRRGPLQAAFTPVEVREFLELDDADVMLEGGSLELDEESQKILETEASKDTKKNIEILTQISLRKLSGKKKRVYFLFLASPLEISGDGKVEKISMVRNQLVKQDDGSLRPQATENKIEEDAGLIFRSIGYLGNPLADLPFDQKSGTIPNESGQVKDPENGNSLRNREYVAGWIKRGPSGVIGTNKQDAVETVHRMLETFLAEKMEAGQNVVLPDIVSLLESRKVDHVSFADWKLLDAHETEAGEAQGRPRLKLTSITEMLEIIRQKR
;
A
#
# COMPACT_ATOMS: atom_id res chain seq x y z
N MET A 1 34.56 -17.61 -18.44
CA MET A 1 33.76 -17.32 -17.24
C MET A 1 32.34 -17.49 -17.71
N ASP A 2 31.55 -18.36 -17.06
CA ASP A 2 30.13 -18.43 -17.38
C ASP A 2 29.54 -17.04 -17.10
N THR A 3 29.05 -16.39 -18.16
CA THR A 3 28.56 -15.01 -18.11
C THR A 3 27.13 -15.03 -17.61
N SER A 4 26.90 -14.47 -16.42
CA SER A 4 25.58 -14.31 -15.83
C SER A 4 24.98 -12.95 -16.14
N TRP A 5 23.67 -12.89 -16.26
CA TRP A 5 22.89 -11.65 -16.32
C TRP A 5 22.77 -11.06 -14.92
N GLU A 6 23.25 -9.84 -14.75
CA GLU A 6 23.20 -9.13 -13.47
C GLU A 6 21.99 -8.18 -13.48
N ILE A 7 21.00 -8.42 -12.62
CA ILE A 7 19.74 -7.65 -12.60
C ILE A 7 19.57 -6.95 -11.26
N ALA A 8 19.36 -5.62 -11.30
CA ALA A 8 18.99 -4.87 -10.10
C ALA A 8 17.46 -4.77 -9.96
N VAL A 9 16.96 -4.91 -8.73
CA VAL A 9 15.56 -4.70 -8.39
C VAL A 9 15.46 -3.62 -7.32
N ILE A 10 14.79 -2.51 -7.62
CA ILE A 10 14.62 -1.39 -6.69
C ILE A 10 13.26 -1.50 -6.00
N GLY A 11 13.28 -1.71 -4.68
CA GLY A 11 12.12 -1.98 -3.85
C GLY A 11 11.93 -3.47 -3.54
N SER A 12 11.74 -3.80 -2.27
CA SER A 12 11.58 -5.18 -1.78
C SER A 12 10.14 -5.55 -1.44
N GLY A 13 9.17 -4.87 -2.03
CA GLY A 13 7.74 -5.22 -1.91
C GLY A 13 7.37 -6.48 -2.69
N PRO A 14 6.06 -6.83 -2.73
CA PRO A 14 5.56 -7.98 -3.49
C PRO A 14 6.02 -8.02 -4.95
N ALA A 15 5.99 -6.88 -5.64
CA ALA A 15 6.39 -6.81 -7.05
C ALA A 15 7.87 -7.16 -7.27
N GLY A 16 8.77 -6.62 -6.45
CA GLY A 16 10.20 -6.94 -6.51
C GLY A 16 10.48 -8.42 -6.25
N PHE A 17 9.88 -9.00 -5.20
CA PHE A 17 10.03 -10.43 -4.92
C PHE A 17 9.40 -11.32 -5.99
N TYR A 18 8.23 -10.97 -6.54
CA TYR A 18 7.63 -11.76 -7.61
C TYR A 18 8.42 -11.68 -8.92
N ALA A 19 8.99 -10.52 -9.26
CA ALA A 19 9.88 -10.39 -10.39
C ALA A 19 11.13 -11.26 -10.20
N THR A 20 11.78 -11.16 -9.04
CA THR A 20 12.93 -12.00 -8.66
C THR A 20 12.62 -13.50 -8.74
N GLY A 21 11.46 -13.92 -8.23
CA GLY A 21 11.02 -15.32 -8.31
C GLY A 21 10.64 -15.79 -9.72
N GLU A 22 10.31 -14.89 -10.66
CA GLU A 22 10.17 -15.24 -12.08
C GLU A 22 11.54 -15.32 -12.76
N LEU A 23 12.47 -14.41 -12.46
CA LEU A 23 13.85 -14.43 -12.97
C LEU A 23 14.53 -15.76 -12.64
N PHE A 24 14.47 -16.21 -11.39
CA PHE A 24 15.05 -17.51 -11.01
C PHE A 24 14.35 -18.74 -11.58
N ARG A 25 13.18 -18.58 -12.21
CA ARG A 25 12.53 -19.68 -12.96
C ARG A 25 13.03 -19.82 -14.39
N GLN A 26 13.81 -18.85 -14.90
CA GLN A 26 14.33 -18.85 -16.27
C GLN A 26 15.58 -19.74 -16.37
N GLN A 27 15.40 -21.06 -16.44
CA GLN A 27 16.51 -22.03 -16.42
C GLN A 27 17.50 -21.89 -17.59
N SER A 28 17.07 -21.29 -18.71
CA SER A 28 17.93 -21.04 -19.87
C SER A 28 18.87 -19.83 -19.69
N TRP A 29 18.75 -19.11 -18.58
CA TRP A 29 19.48 -17.88 -18.29
C TRP A 29 20.15 -18.02 -16.92
N GLU A 30 21.47 -17.85 -16.86
CA GLU A 30 22.14 -17.70 -15.56
C GLU A 30 21.92 -16.27 -15.09
N ILE A 31 21.07 -16.09 -14.07
CA ILE A 31 20.67 -14.75 -13.58
C ILE A 31 21.08 -14.61 -12.12
N LYS A 32 21.68 -13.46 -11.81
CA LYS A 32 21.89 -12.95 -10.45
C LYS A 32 21.06 -11.71 -10.22
N VAL A 33 20.53 -11.58 -9.01
CA VAL A 33 19.63 -10.51 -8.63
C VAL A 33 20.11 -9.83 -7.37
N ASP A 34 20.30 -8.52 -7.46
CA ASP A 34 20.52 -7.64 -6.32
C ASP A 34 19.26 -6.80 -6.07
N MET A 35 18.67 -6.96 -4.89
CA MET A 35 17.48 -6.22 -4.50
C MET A 35 17.83 -5.13 -3.49
N PHE A 36 17.45 -3.90 -3.80
CA PHE A 36 17.71 -2.72 -2.99
C PHE A 36 16.43 -2.25 -2.30
N ASP A 37 16.53 -1.84 -1.04
CA ASP A 37 15.44 -1.19 -0.34
C ASP A 37 15.97 -0.09 0.58
N ARG A 38 15.26 1.05 0.65
CA ARG A 38 15.65 2.15 1.54
C ARG A 38 15.52 1.76 3.01
N LEU A 39 14.67 0.79 3.35
CA LEU A 39 14.51 0.32 4.73
C LEU A 39 15.47 -0.85 5.02
N PRO A 40 15.94 -1.00 6.27
CA PRO A 40 16.62 -2.22 6.72
C PRO A 40 15.76 -3.48 6.58
N THR A 41 14.43 -3.33 6.60
CA THR A 41 13.46 -4.43 6.61
C THR A 41 12.80 -4.60 5.23
N PRO A 42 12.79 -5.81 4.66
CA PRO A 42 12.17 -6.05 3.37
C PRO A 42 10.63 -6.20 3.47
N PHE A 43 10.01 -6.55 2.34
CA PHE A 43 8.60 -6.92 2.15
C PHE A 43 7.62 -5.76 1.97
N GLY A 44 8.08 -4.52 2.05
CA GLY A 44 7.30 -3.31 1.77
C GLY A 44 5.95 -3.29 2.50
N LEU A 45 4.86 -3.02 1.77
CA LEU A 45 3.52 -2.95 2.35
C LEU A 45 3.00 -4.26 2.94
N VAL A 46 3.61 -5.43 2.70
CA VAL A 46 3.22 -6.64 3.45
C VAL A 46 3.58 -6.51 4.93
N ARG A 47 4.68 -5.82 5.24
CA ARG A 47 5.11 -5.52 6.61
C ARG A 47 4.53 -4.19 7.12
N GLY A 48 4.61 -3.14 6.30
CA GLY A 48 4.28 -1.77 6.68
C GLY A 48 2.87 -1.29 6.31
N GLY A 49 2.07 -2.09 5.59
CA GLY A 49 0.76 -1.71 5.07
C GLY A 49 -0.37 -2.63 5.51
N VAL A 50 -0.26 -3.94 5.25
CA VAL A 50 -1.27 -4.93 5.63
C VAL A 50 -1.58 -4.83 7.12
N ALA A 51 -2.86 -4.65 7.43
CA ALA A 51 -3.33 -4.40 8.79
C ALA A 51 -2.85 -5.48 9.78
N PRO A 52 -2.60 -5.12 11.04
CA PRO A 52 -2.06 -6.05 12.03
C PRO A 52 -3.04 -7.17 12.39
N ASP A 53 -4.34 -7.01 12.19
CA ASP A 53 -5.33 -8.08 12.35
C ASP A 53 -5.44 -9.00 11.11
N HIS A 54 -4.72 -8.72 10.03
CA HIS A 54 -4.67 -9.52 8.79
C HIS A 54 -3.42 -10.40 8.68
N GLN A 55 -3.04 -11.08 9.77
CA GLN A 55 -1.83 -11.92 9.84
C GLN A 55 -1.76 -13.01 8.76
N LYS A 56 -2.90 -13.59 8.36
CA LYS A 56 -2.95 -14.62 7.30
C LYS A 56 -2.42 -14.10 5.97
N ILE A 57 -2.69 -12.83 5.63
CA ILE A 57 -2.21 -12.21 4.38
C ILE A 57 -0.68 -12.04 4.42
N LYS A 58 -0.11 -11.71 5.59
CA LYS A 58 1.35 -11.57 5.79
C LYS A 58 2.13 -12.88 5.59
N SER A 59 1.46 -14.04 5.58
CA SER A 59 2.08 -15.36 5.36
C SER A 59 2.74 -15.51 3.98
N VAL A 60 2.40 -14.65 3.01
CA VAL A 60 3.07 -14.58 1.70
C VAL A 60 4.59 -14.36 1.81
N THR A 61 5.06 -13.75 2.91
CA THR A 61 6.49 -13.58 3.21
C THR A 61 7.26 -14.90 3.25
N LYS A 62 6.61 -16.04 3.49
CA LYS A 62 7.24 -17.38 3.38
C LYS A 62 7.73 -17.66 1.96
N ILE A 63 7.00 -17.20 0.94
CA ILE A 63 7.42 -17.31 -0.47
C ILE A 63 8.62 -16.41 -0.71
N TYR A 64 8.62 -15.19 -0.19
CA TYR A 64 9.70 -14.22 -0.36
C TYR A 64 10.99 -14.69 0.30
N ASN A 65 10.90 -15.25 1.51
CA ASN A 65 12.04 -15.89 2.18
C ASN A 65 12.63 -17.02 1.34
N ARG A 66 11.80 -17.90 0.76
CA ARG A 66 12.29 -18.98 -0.13
C ARG A 66 12.98 -18.45 -1.39
N ILE A 67 12.50 -17.33 -1.95
CA ILE A 67 13.15 -16.68 -3.10
C ILE A 67 14.52 -16.15 -2.68
N ALA A 68 14.61 -15.55 -1.50
CA ALA A 68 15.86 -15.00 -0.96
C ALA A 68 16.89 -16.07 -0.52
N GLU A 69 16.50 -17.34 -0.40
CA GLU A 69 17.40 -18.47 -0.15
C GLU A 69 18.21 -18.89 -1.39
N ASN A 70 17.88 -18.35 -2.58
CA ASN A 70 18.64 -18.63 -3.80
C ASN A 70 20.08 -18.08 -3.68
N PRO A 71 21.13 -18.86 -3.99
CA PRO A 71 22.53 -18.40 -3.90
C PRO A 71 22.86 -17.23 -4.84
N ASN A 72 22.06 -17.00 -5.88
CA ASN A 72 22.20 -15.90 -6.83
C ASN A 72 21.39 -14.66 -6.42
N PHE A 73 20.86 -14.62 -5.20
CA PHE A 73 20.15 -13.46 -4.64
C PHE A 73 21.02 -12.73 -3.62
N ARG A 74 21.05 -11.40 -3.70
CA ARG A 74 21.52 -10.53 -2.61
C ARG A 74 20.49 -9.46 -2.30
N PHE A 75 20.43 -9.08 -1.03
CA PHE A 75 19.61 -7.98 -0.54
C PHE A 75 20.52 -6.89 0.01
N PHE A 76 20.18 -5.65 -0.32
CA PHE A 76 20.82 -4.43 0.14
C PHE A 76 19.74 -3.51 0.71
N GLY A 77 19.35 -3.77 1.96
CA GLY A 77 18.49 -2.90 2.74
C GLY A 77 19.25 -1.67 3.26
N ASN A 78 18.52 -0.66 3.71
CA ASN A 78 19.09 0.63 4.11
C ASN A 78 19.92 1.29 2.99
N VAL A 79 19.48 1.13 1.73
CA VAL A 79 20.07 1.76 0.54
C VAL A 79 18.97 2.47 -0.24
N GLU A 80 18.99 3.79 -0.22
CA GLU A 80 17.96 4.61 -0.85
C GLU A 80 18.34 5.03 -2.28
N PHE A 81 17.50 4.64 -3.24
CA PHE A 81 17.61 5.13 -4.61
C PHE A 81 17.28 6.63 -4.66
N GLY A 82 18.15 7.41 -5.31
CA GLY A 82 18.08 8.88 -5.34
C GLY A 82 18.92 9.57 -4.26
N SER A 83 19.50 8.82 -3.32
CA SER A 83 20.43 9.33 -2.31
C SER A 83 21.74 8.54 -2.29
N ASP A 84 21.66 7.24 -2.02
CA ASP A 84 22.84 6.37 -1.89
C ASP A 84 23.23 5.75 -3.22
N LEU A 85 22.24 5.56 -4.10
CA LEU A 85 22.35 4.90 -5.39
C LEU A 85 21.54 5.66 -6.44
N TYR A 86 22.10 5.87 -7.63
CA TYR A 86 21.44 6.59 -8.71
C TYR A 86 21.32 5.74 -9.97
N GLN A 87 20.45 6.16 -10.90
CA GLN A 87 20.24 5.47 -12.16
C GLN A 87 21.55 5.23 -12.94
N PRO A 88 22.48 6.20 -13.08
CA PRO A 88 23.73 5.97 -13.79
C PRO A 88 24.65 4.95 -13.10
N ASP A 89 24.52 4.76 -11.79
CA ASP A 89 25.27 3.73 -11.07
C ASP A 89 24.73 2.35 -11.42
N LEU A 90 23.41 2.18 -11.40
CA LEU A 90 22.75 0.92 -11.75
C LEU A 90 23.07 0.50 -13.18
N LEU A 91 22.97 1.43 -14.14
CA LEU A 91 23.26 1.16 -15.55
C LEU A 91 24.74 0.89 -15.84
N LYS A 92 25.64 1.08 -14.87
CA LYS A 92 27.07 0.69 -14.97
C LYS A 92 27.38 -0.67 -14.34
N HIS A 93 26.52 -1.19 -13.47
CA HIS A 93 26.79 -2.41 -12.70
C HIS A 93 25.82 -3.56 -13.02
N TYR A 94 24.73 -3.31 -13.73
CA TYR A 94 23.69 -4.31 -14.00
C TYR A 94 23.29 -4.29 -15.46
N ASP A 95 23.03 -5.45 -16.06
CA ASP A 95 22.53 -5.54 -17.44
C ASP A 95 21.14 -4.93 -17.59
N ALA A 96 20.29 -5.05 -16.57
CA ALA A 96 19.00 -4.36 -16.49
C ALA A 96 18.55 -4.03 -15.06
N VAL A 97 17.58 -3.13 -14.96
CA VAL A 97 17.01 -2.63 -13.71
C VAL A 97 15.49 -2.76 -13.74
N ILE A 98 14.91 -3.31 -12.66
CA ILE A 98 13.47 -3.37 -12.43
C ILE A 98 13.11 -2.45 -11.27
N TYR A 99 12.41 -1.35 -11.55
CA TYR A 99 11.88 -0.44 -10.55
C TYR A 99 10.52 -0.94 -10.04
N SER A 100 10.46 -1.29 -8.76
CA SER A 100 9.29 -1.86 -8.09
C SER A 100 8.95 -1.12 -6.78
N VAL A 101 9.22 0.18 -6.76
CA VAL A 101 9.12 1.09 -5.61
C VAL A 101 7.71 1.33 -5.07
N GLY A 102 6.69 0.83 -5.76
CA GLY A 102 5.29 0.96 -5.35
C GLY A 102 4.77 2.40 -5.47
N SER A 103 3.88 2.78 -4.56
CA SER A 103 3.28 4.13 -4.48
C SER A 103 3.29 4.55 -3.01
N SER A 104 4.07 5.58 -2.68
CA SER A 104 4.35 5.96 -1.29
C SER A 104 3.75 7.31 -0.88
N SER A 105 3.06 8.01 -1.78
CA SER A 105 2.31 9.24 -1.47
C SER A 105 0.81 9.02 -1.63
N ASP A 106 0.02 10.03 -1.27
CA ASP A 106 -1.44 10.02 -1.30
C ASP A 106 -2.01 11.04 -2.26
N ARG A 107 -3.21 10.75 -2.77
CA ARG A 107 -4.01 11.75 -3.48
C ARG A 107 -4.61 12.76 -2.49
N ALA A 108 -4.44 14.04 -2.79
CA ALA A 108 -5.14 15.12 -2.11
C ALA A 108 -6.64 15.12 -2.48
N LEU A 109 -7.48 15.49 -1.52
CA LEU A 109 -8.91 15.78 -1.72
C LEU A 109 -9.08 17.04 -2.58
N GLY A 110 -8.20 18.03 -2.42
CA GLY A 110 -8.24 19.30 -3.13
C GLY A 110 -9.38 20.20 -2.66
N ILE A 111 -9.68 20.18 -1.35
CA ILE A 111 -10.76 20.96 -0.74
C ILE A 111 -10.22 21.93 0.31
N PRO A 112 -10.93 23.05 0.62
CA PRO A 112 -10.53 23.94 1.69
C PRO A 112 -10.44 23.22 3.05
N GLY A 113 -9.42 23.56 3.83
CA GLY A 113 -9.15 23.02 5.15
C GLY A 113 -8.57 21.61 5.19
N GLU A 114 -8.19 21.03 4.04
CA GLU A 114 -7.55 19.71 3.98
C GLU A 114 -6.25 19.61 4.80
N ASP A 115 -5.53 20.72 4.97
CA ASP A 115 -4.25 20.77 5.70
C ASP A 115 -4.40 21.12 7.20
N LEU A 116 -5.63 21.19 7.73
CA LEU A 116 -5.86 21.44 9.16
C LEU A 116 -5.33 20.29 10.03
N GLU A 117 -4.86 20.60 11.24
CA GLU A 117 -4.49 19.57 12.23
C GLU A 117 -5.69 18.65 12.51
N GLY A 118 -5.49 17.33 12.42
CA GLY A 118 -6.57 16.34 12.49
C GLY A 118 -7.06 15.85 11.11
N SER A 119 -6.59 16.44 10.01
CA SER A 119 -6.80 15.94 8.65
C SER A 119 -5.55 15.22 8.14
N HIS A 120 -5.63 13.90 8.04
CA HIS A 120 -4.51 13.01 7.74
C HIS A 120 -4.79 12.15 6.52
N SER A 121 -3.75 11.54 5.95
CA SER A 121 -3.93 10.43 5.03
C SER A 121 -4.16 9.13 5.77
N ALA A 122 -4.86 8.20 5.12
CA ALA A 122 -4.99 6.85 5.64
C ALA A 122 -3.63 6.14 5.71
N THR A 123 -2.68 6.47 4.84
CA THR A 123 -1.38 5.81 4.76
C THR A 123 -0.47 6.24 5.90
N GLU A 124 -0.57 7.50 6.35
CA GLU A 124 0.08 8.00 7.56
C GLU A 124 -0.37 7.19 8.78
N PHE A 125 -1.68 7.00 8.94
CA PHE A 125 -2.23 6.21 10.04
C PHE A 125 -1.85 4.73 9.95
N VAL A 126 -1.92 4.16 8.74
CA VAL A 126 -1.52 2.77 8.46
C VAL A 126 -0.05 2.53 8.76
N GLY A 127 0.83 3.40 8.28
CA GLY A 127 2.26 3.33 8.54
C GLY A 127 2.56 3.47 10.04
N TRP A 128 1.88 4.40 10.71
CA TRP A 128 2.01 4.63 12.14
C TRP A 128 1.65 3.38 12.95
N TYR A 129 0.47 2.77 12.77
CA TYR A 129 0.12 1.58 13.55
C TYR A 129 0.91 0.33 13.15
N ASN A 130 1.45 0.29 11.93
CA ASN A 130 2.30 -0.82 11.46
C ASN A 130 3.78 -0.65 11.80
N GLY A 131 4.20 0.47 12.39
CA GLY A 131 5.59 0.66 12.79
C GLY A 131 6.53 0.99 11.65
N HIS A 132 6.02 1.64 10.61
CA HIS A 132 6.85 2.16 9.54
C HIS A 132 7.68 3.35 10.07
N PRO A 133 9.02 3.38 9.89
CA PRO A 133 9.88 4.39 10.50
C PRO A 133 9.49 5.84 10.22
N ASP A 134 9.14 6.17 8.96
CA ASP A 134 8.75 7.54 8.58
C ASP A 134 7.52 8.07 9.33
N PHE A 135 6.67 7.19 9.86
CA PHE A 135 5.39 7.57 10.48
C PHE A 135 5.40 7.35 12.00
N ARG A 136 6.51 6.89 12.58
CA ARG A 136 6.61 6.57 14.02
C ARG A 136 6.25 7.76 14.92
N GLU A 137 6.70 8.95 14.54
CA GLU A 137 6.54 10.18 15.33
C GLU A 137 5.22 10.91 15.05
N TYR A 138 4.39 10.38 14.14
CA TYR A 138 3.07 10.95 13.88
C TYR A 138 2.17 10.82 15.12
N LYS A 139 1.32 11.82 15.31
CA LYS A 139 0.35 11.89 16.40
C LYS A 139 -1.03 12.05 15.83
N PHE A 140 -1.97 11.28 16.37
CA PHE A 140 -3.38 11.34 16.02
C PHE A 140 -4.17 11.62 17.29
N ASP A 141 -4.99 12.67 17.27
CA ASP A 141 -5.86 12.97 18.41
C ASP A 141 -7.05 12.01 18.42
N LEU A 142 -6.87 10.88 19.10
CA LEU A 142 -7.93 9.87 19.28
C LEU A 142 -8.88 10.22 20.43
N SER A 143 -8.77 11.40 21.06
CA SER A 143 -9.66 11.86 22.14
C SER A 143 -10.97 12.46 21.62
N VAL A 144 -11.08 12.66 20.30
CA VAL A 144 -12.28 13.14 19.64
C VAL A 144 -13.37 12.05 19.57
N LYS A 145 -14.62 12.46 19.32
CA LYS A 145 -15.77 11.53 19.19
C LYS A 145 -16.00 11.01 17.78
N ASN A 146 -15.74 11.84 16.77
CA ASN A 146 -16.11 11.57 15.38
C ASN A 146 -14.88 11.51 14.49
N ALA A 147 -14.68 10.36 13.83
CA ALA A 147 -13.65 10.15 12.83
C ALA A 147 -14.30 9.88 11.47
N PHE A 148 -13.82 10.56 10.42
CA PHE A 148 -14.28 10.37 9.04
C PHE A 148 -13.17 9.75 8.21
N VAL A 149 -13.50 8.70 7.47
CA VAL A 149 -12.61 8.04 6.52
C VAL A 149 -13.19 8.23 5.12
N ILE A 150 -12.55 9.08 4.32
CA ILE A 150 -13.01 9.43 2.97
C ILE A 150 -12.48 8.39 1.99
N GLY A 151 -13.36 7.50 1.53
CA GLY A 151 -13.02 6.39 0.63
C GLY A 151 -13.80 5.12 0.96
N MET A 152 -13.96 4.25 -0.04
CA MET A 152 -14.66 2.96 0.07
C MET A 152 -13.80 1.83 -0.53
N GLY A 153 -12.51 1.81 -0.21
CA GLY A 153 -11.58 0.74 -0.57
C GLY A 153 -11.08 -0.01 0.66
N ASN A 154 -10.33 -1.10 0.46
CA ASN A 154 -9.85 -1.93 1.58
C ASN A 154 -9.05 -1.14 2.63
N VAL A 155 -8.21 -0.19 2.22
CA VAL A 155 -7.46 0.66 3.16
C VAL A 155 -8.38 1.52 4.03
N ALA A 156 -9.47 2.05 3.47
CA ALA A 156 -10.46 2.78 4.24
C ALA A 156 -11.12 1.89 5.31
N LEU A 157 -11.44 0.65 4.91
CA LEU A 157 -12.00 -0.36 5.81
C LEU A 157 -10.98 -0.77 6.88
N ASP A 158 -9.69 -0.89 6.56
CA ASP A 158 -8.65 -1.19 7.53
C ASP A 158 -8.53 -0.08 8.58
N VAL A 159 -8.50 1.20 8.16
CA VAL A 159 -8.51 2.34 9.10
C VAL A 159 -9.74 2.29 10.01
N ALA A 160 -10.93 2.15 9.42
CA ALA A 160 -12.17 2.09 10.19
C ALA A 160 -12.20 0.89 11.15
N ARG A 161 -11.68 -0.27 10.74
CA ARG A 161 -11.65 -1.49 11.56
C ARG A 161 -10.67 -1.37 12.73
N ILE A 162 -9.48 -0.79 12.52
CA ILE A 162 -8.51 -0.53 13.59
C ILE A 162 -9.08 0.45 14.62
N LEU A 163 -9.81 1.48 14.18
CA LEU A 163 -10.49 2.40 15.09
C LEU A 163 -11.69 1.73 15.82
N ALA A 164 -12.37 0.79 15.18
CA ALA A 164 -13.57 0.15 15.71
C ALA A 164 -13.28 -1.01 16.68
N LYS A 165 -12.23 -1.79 16.45
CA LYS A 165 -11.87 -2.95 17.27
C LYS A 165 -11.53 -2.57 18.72
N THR A 166 -11.64 -3.56 19.60
CA THR A 166 -11.18 -3.42 20.99
C THR A 166 -9.65 -3.44 21.04
N PRO A 167 -9.04 -2.74 22.01
CA PRO A 167 -7.60 -2.86 22.24
C PRO A 167 -7.16 -4.30 22.53
N GLU A 168 -8.02 -5.13 23.14
CA GLU A 168 -7.72 -6.52 23.47
C GLU A 168 -7.60 -7.40 22.22
N GLU A 169 -8.50 -7.23 21.25
CA GLU A 169 -8.39 -7.89 19.94
C GLU A 169 -7.08 -7.52 19.23
N LEU A 170 -6.66 -6.25 19.34
CA LEU A 170 -5.45 -5.74 18.71
C LEU A 170 -4.18 -6.09 19.48
N ALA A 171 -4.24 -6.30 20.79
CA ALA A 171 -3.08 -6.62 21.63
C ALA A 171 -2.42 -7.95 21.24
N ALA A 172 -3.18 -8.89 20.66
CA ALA A 172 -2.68 -10.17 20.16
C ALA A 172 -2.01 -10.07 18.76
N THR A 173 -1.92 -8.89 18.18
CA THR A 173 -1.40 -8.66 16.82
C THR A 173 0.01 -8.06 16.81
N ASP A 174 0.56 -7.80 15.61
CA ASP A 174 1.85 -7.10 15.43
C ASP A 174 1.73 -5.57 15.32
N ILE A 175 0.62 -4.98 15.80
CA ILE A 175 0.44 -3.52 15.93
C ILE A 175 1.56 -2.90 16.80
N THR A 176 1.92 -1.64 16.65
CA THR A 176 2.92 -1.03 17.54
C THR A 176 2.37 -0.75 18.93
N ASP A 177 3.25 -0.77 19.95
CA ASP A 177 2.86 -0.50 21.34
C ASP A 177 2.32 0.91 21.53
N TYR A 178 2.96 1.91 20.89
CA TYR A 178 2.49 3.29 20.97
C TYR A 178 1.10 3.47 20.33
N ALA A 179 0.81 2.75 19.24
CA ALA A 179 -0.49 2.83 18.59
C ALA A 179 -1.56 2.12 19.43
N LEU A 180 -1.24 0.94 19.96
CA LEU A 180 -2.13 0.22 20.86
C LEU A 180 -2.44 1.05 22.12
N GLU A 181 -1.45 1.70 22.71
CA GLU A 181 -1.63 2.54 23.89
C GLU A 181 -2.47 3.80 23.61
N ALA A 182 -2.31 4.41 22.42
CA ALA A 182 -3.18 5.50 21.98
C ALA A 182 -4.63 5.00 21.77
N LEU A 183 -4.81 3.82 21.17
CA LEU A 183 -6.14 3.22 20.95
C LEU A 183 -6.84 2.85 22.27
N ARG A 184 -6.10 2.42 23.31
CA ARG A 184 -6.66 2.20 24.66
C ARG A 184 -7.24 3.48 25.27
N LYS A 185 -6.67 4.64 24.93
CA LYS A 185 -7.12 5.96 25.41
C LYS A 185 -8.14 6.61 24.48
N SER A 186 -8.46 5.97 23.36
CA SER A 186 -9.36 6.55 22.37
C SER A 186 -10.76 6.78 22.95
N GLN A 187 -11.33 7.93 22.61
CA GLN A 187 -12.71 8.29 22.92
C GLN A 187 -13.60 8.30 21.68
N ILE A 188 -13.11 7.81 20.54
CA ILE A 188 -13.87 7.74 19.28
C ILE A 188 -15.07 6.83 19.48
N GLU A 189 -16.23 7.35 19.10
CA GLU A 189 -17.53 6.67 19.18
C GLU A 189 -18.13 6.48 17.80
N ASN A 190 -17.95 7.45 16.89
CA ASN A 190 -18.55 7.41 15.55
C ASN A 190 -17.45 7.40 14.48
N ILE A 191 -17.50 6.39 13.61
CA ILE A 191 -16.55 6.19 12.52
C ILE A 191 -17.33 6.19 11.22
N TRP A 192 -17.09 7.18 10.37
CA TRP A 192 -17.83 7.40 9.13
C TRP A 192 -16.99 7.00 7.93
N LEU A 193 -17.37 5.93 7.24
CA LEU A 193 -16.85 5.60 5.91
C LEU A 193 -17.66 6.39 4.88
N VAL A 194 -17.01 7.28 4.14
CA VAL A 194 -17.68 8.19 3.19
C VAL A 194 -17.28 7.87 1.75
N GLY A 195 -18.27 7.50 0.94
CA GLY A 195 -18.10 7.17 -0.47
C GLY A 195 -18.82 8.15 -1.38
N ARG A 196 -18.08 8.78 -2.30
CA ARG A 196 -18.69 9.69 -3.31
C ARG A 196 -19.67 9.01 -4.27
N ARG A 197 -19.55 7.70 -4.48
CA ARG A 197 -20.45 6.90 -5.34
C ARG A 197 -21.32 5.96 -4.51
N GLY A 198 -22.17 5.20 -5.18
CA GLY A 198 -23.05 4.21 -4.57
C GLY A 198 -22.32 2.94 -4.12
N PRO A 199 -23.04 2.05 -3.41
CA PRO A 199 -22.51 0.79 -2.88
C PRO A 199 -22.00 -0.18 -3.95
N LEU A 200 -22.62 -0.17 -5.15
CA LEU A 200 -22.19 -1.02 -6.27
C LEU A 200 -20.79 -0.65 -6.79
N GLN A 201 -20.39 0.63 -6.65
CA GLN A 201 -19.10 1.14 -7.12
C GLN A 201 -18.02 1.16 -6.02
N ALA A 202 -18.30 0.58 -4.85
CA ALA A 202 -17.32 0.44 -3.79
C ALA A 202 -16.16 -0.46 -4.24
N ALA A 203 -14.95 -0.09 -3.84
CA ALA A 203 -13.70 -0.76 -4.24
C ALA A 203 -13.22 -1.79 -3.20
N PHE A 204 -13.91 -1.92 -2.06
CA PHE A 204 -13.60 -2.95 -1.08
C PHE A 204 -13.99 -4.35 -1.57
N THR A 205 -13.33 -5.36 -1.01
CA THR A 205 -13.59 -6.77 -1.35
C THR A 205 -14.49 -7.47 -0.31
N PRO A 206 -15.14 -8.59 -0.68
CA PRO A 206 -16.13 -9.24 0.18
C PRO A 206 -15.61 -9.79 1.50
N VAL A 207 -14.32 -10.09 1.61
CA VAL A 207 -13.72 -10.61 2.84
C VAL A 207 -13.65 -9.50 3.89
N GLU A 208 -13.29 -8.30 3.46
CA GLU A 208 -12.97 -7.13 4.27
C GLU A 208 -14.26 -6.48 4.77
N VAL A 209 -15.27 -6.32 3.92
CA VAL A 209 -16.57 -5.79 4.38
C VAL A 209 -17.31 -6.77 5.29
N ARG A 210 -17.07 -8.08 5.16
CA ARG A 210 -17.67 -9.10 6.05
C ARG A 210 -17.19 -8.97 7.49
N GLU A 211 -15.95 -8.54 7.71
CA GLU A 211 -15.40 -8.36 9.05
C GLU A 211 -16.20 -7.35 9.89
N PHE A 212 -16.90 -6.41 9.26
CA PHE A 212 -17.78 -5.47 9.93
C PHE A 212 -19.03 -6.12 10.54
N LEU A 213 -19.37 -7.36 10.17
CA LEU A 213 -20.41 -8.13 10.85
C LEU A 213 -19.94 -8.73 12.17
N GLU A 214 -18.63 -8.79 12.42
CA GLU A 214 -18.05 -9.53 13.55
C GLU A 214 -17.30 -8.61 14.52
N LEU A 215 -17.50 -7.28 14.45
CA LEU A 215 -16.86 -6.34 15.37
C LEU A 215 -17.45 -6.44 16.77
N ASP A 216 -16.62 -6.62 17.80
CA ASP A 216 -17.10 -6.84 19.17
C ASP A 216 -17.69 -5.57 19.82
N ASP A 217 -17.05 -4.41 19.63
CA ASP A 217 -17.40 -3.15 20.33
C ASP A 217 -18.07 -2.09 19.43
N ALA A 218 -18.34 -2.42 18.16
CA ALA A 218 -19.00 -1.52 17.22
C ALA A 218 -20.28 -2.08 16.61
N ASP A 219 -21.35 -1.28 16.61
CA ASP A 219 -22.52 -1.50 15.76
C ASP A 219 -22.24 -0.91 14.37
N VAL A 220 -22.65 -1.60 13.31
CA VAL A 220 -22.41 -1.17 11.92
C VAL A 220 -23.73 -0.92 11.22
N MET A 221 -23.84 0.20 10.51
CA MET A 221 -25.07 0.61 9.84
C MET A 221 -24.80 1.34 8.52
N LEU A 222 -25.82 1.34 7.65
CA LEU A 222 -25.85 2.19 6.46
C LEU A 222 -26.54 3.51 6.83
N GLU A 223 -25.88 4.63 6.57
CA GLU A 223 -26.48 5.93 6.79
C GLU A 223 -27.61 6.17 5.78
N GLY A 224 -28.83 6.41 6.26
CA GLY A 224 -30.06 6.43 5.45
C GLY A 224 -30.93 5.17 5.58
N GLY A 225 -30.48 4.13 6.29
CA GLY A 225 -31.30 3.00 6.74
C GLY A 225 -31.49 1.85 5.73
N SER A 226 -31.86 2.13 4.47
CA SER A 226 -32.08 1.11 3.44
C SER A 226 -30.95 1.10 2.39
N LEU A 227 -30.65 -0.10 1.86
CA LEU A 227 -29.77 -0.24 0.69
C LEU A 227 -30.63 -0.08 -0.57
N GLU A 228 -30.86 1.16 -0.97
CA GLU A 228 -31.58 1.48 -2.22
C GLU A 228 -30.58 1.78 -3.33
N LEU A 229 -30.67 1.02 -4.43
CA LEU A 229 -29.91 1.24 -5.65
C LEU A 229 -30.77 2.04 -6.63
N ASP A 230 -30.15 2.96 -7.38
CA ASP A 230 -30.80 3.57 -8.53
C ASP A 230 -31.06 2.54 -9.65
N GLU A 231 -31.96 2.86 -10.58
CA GLU A 231 -32.39 1.93 -11.65
C GLU A 231 -31.21 1.41 -12.49
N GLU A 232 -30.22 2.26 -12.77
CA GLU A 232 -29.06 1.86 -13.58
C GLU A 232 -28.12 0.96 -12.77
N SER A 233 -27.85 1.30 -11.50
CA SER A 233 -27.10 0.44 -10.60
C SER A 233 -27.78 -0.93 -10.40
N GLN A 234 -29.10 -0.98 -10.28
CA GLN A 234 -29.86 -2.23 -10.18
C GLN A 234 -29.69 -3.07 -11.45
N LYS A 235 -29.81 -2.45 -12.62
CA LYS A 235 -29.58 -3.13 -13.90
C LYS A 235 -28.16 -3.70 -13.99
N ILE A 236 -27.14 -2.92 -13.67
CA ILE A 236 -25.74 -3.37 -13.66
C ILE A 236 -25.55 -4.56 -12.71
N LEU A 237 -26.16 -4.50 -11.51
CA LEU A 237 -26.11 -5.60 -10.55
C LEU A 237 -26.65 -6.91 -11.15
N GLU A 238 -27.73 -6.85 -11.91
CA GLU A 238 -28.38 -8.01 -12.52
C GLU A 238 -27.59 -8.54 -13.73
N THR A 239 -27.08 -7.66 -14.59
CA THR A 239 -26.53 -8.03 -15.91
C THR A 239 -25.00 -8.18 -15.94
N GLU A 240 -24.27 -7.30 -15.26
CA GLU A 240 -22.83 -7.07 -15.51
C GLU A 240 -21.95 -7.24 -14.27
N ALA A 241 -22.52 -7.15 -13.07
CA ALA A 241 -21.75 -7.15 -11.84
C ALA A 241 -20.97 -8.44 -11.62
N SER A 242 -19.72 -8.27 -11.18
CA SER A 242 -18.84 -9.37 -10.80
C SER A 242 -19.39 -10.16 -9.61
N LYS A 243 -18.88 -11.38 -9.40
CA LYS A 243 -19.23 -12.19 -8.22
C LYS A 243 -18.93 -11.45 -6.91
N ASP A 244 -17.81 -10.74 -6.85
CA ASP A 244 -17.41 -9.99 -5.67
C ASP A 244 -18.34 -8.80 -5.42
N THR A 245 -18.69 -8.07 -6.48
CA THR A 245 -19.67 -6.97 -6.39
C THR A 245 -21.03 -7.46 -5.89
N LYS A 246 -21.53 -8.58 -6.41
CA LYS A 246 -22.78 -9.20 -5.94
C LYS A 246 -22.68 -9.58 -4.45
N LYS A 247 -21.56 -10.17 -4.04
CA LYS A 247 -21.33 -10.54 -2.64
C LYS A 247 -21.22 -9.34 -1.70
N ASN A 248 -20.62 -8.24 -2.15
CA ASN A 248 -20.58 -6.99 -1.40
C ASN A 248 -22.00 -6.46 -1.13
N ILE A 249 -22.86 -6.43 -2.16
CA ILE A 249 -24.25 -6.01 -2.00
C ILE A 249 -25.00 -6.92 -1.02
N GLU A 250 -24.82 -8.24 -1.10
CA GLU A 250 -25.42 -9.17 -0.12
C GLU A 250 -24.98 -8.85 1.33
N ILE A 251 -23.70 -8.56 1.56
CA ILE A 251 -23.17 -8.24 2.89
C ILE A 251 -23.69 -6.89 3.38
N LEU A 252 -23.74 -5.86 2.53
CA LEU A 252 -24.32 -4.56 2.88
C LEU A 252 -25.80 -4.67 3.23
N THR A 253 -26.56 -5.52 2.53
CA THR A 253 -27.95 -5.83 2.89
C THR A 253 -28.05 -6.54 4.24
N GLN A 254 -27.10 -7.44 4.57
CA GLN A 254 -27.06 -8.04 5.92
C GLN A 254 -26.79 -7.00 7.00
N ILE A 255 -25.90 -6.04 6.73
CA ILE A 255 -25.62 -4.91 7.62
C ILE A 255 -26.88 -4.06 7.84
N SER A 256 -27.60 -3.69 6.77
CA SER A 256 -28.79 -2.83 6.87
C SER A 256 -29.95 -3.47 7.62
N LEU A 257 -30.08 -4.81 7.58
CA LEU A 257 -31.13 -5.55 8.27
C LEU A 257 -30.79 -5.88 9.73
N ARG A 258 -29.55 -5.64 10.17
CA ARG A 258 -29.11 -6.01 11.52
C ARG A 258 -29.67 -5.04 12.55
N LYS A 259 -30.22 -5.58 13.63
CA LYS A 259 -30.62 -4.77 14.79
C LYS A 259 -29.39 -4.30 15.54
N LEU A 260 -29.34 -3.00 15.82
CA LEU A 260 -28.29 -2.39 16.65
C LEU A 260 -28.35 -2.98 18.06
N SER A 261 -27.19 -3.34 18.58
CA SER A 261 -27.06 -4.01 19.87
C SER A 261 -26.72 -3.06 21.03
N GLY A 262 -26.57 -1.76 20.74
CA GLY A 262 -26.23 -0.74 21.72
C GLY A 262 -24.75 -0.77 22.11
N LYS A 263 -23.90 -1.18 21.15
CA LYS A 263 -22.44 -1.20 21.34
C LYS A 263 -21.89 0.21 21.52
N LYS A 264 -20.70 0.30 22.12
CA LYS A 264 -20.07 1.57 22.48
C LYS A 264 -19.77 2.43 21.26
N LYS A 265 -19.26 1.80 20.19
CA LYS A 265 -18.91 2.47 18.93
C LYS A 265 -19.93 2.21 17.84
N ARG A 266 -19.90 3.06 16.81
CA ARG A 266 -20.74 2.97 15.62
C ARG A 266 -19.90 3.20 14.37
N VAL A 267 -20.06 2.33 13.40
CA VAL A 267 -19.50 2.50 12.05
C VAL A 267 -20.64 2.80 11.08
N TYR A 268 -20.53 3.94 10.42
CA TYR A 268 -21.50 4.42 9.44
C TYR A 268 -20.93 4.26 8.02
N PHE A 269 -21.61 3.50 7.17
CA PHE A 269 -21.36 3.50 5.74
C PHE A 269 -22.24 4.56 5.09
N LEU A 270 -21.62 5.67 4.69
CA LEU A 270 -22.25 6.79 4.01
C LEU A 270 -21.87 6.78 2.52
N PHE A 271 -22.78 6.30 1.68
CA PHE A 271 -22.64 6.36 0.23
C PHE A 271 -23.20 7.66 -0.35
N LEU A 272 -22.84 7.92 -1.61
CA LEU A 272 -23.28 9.09 -2.36
C LEU A 272 -23.06 10.40 -1.61
N ALA A 273 -21.89 10.58 -1.02
CA ALA A 273 -21.50 11.83 -0.36
C ALA A 273 -20.06 12.22 -0.69
N SER A 274 -19.84 13.49 -1.02
CA SER A 274 -18.51 14.05 -1.26
C SER A 274 -18.21 15.14 -0.22
N PRO A 275 -17.00 15.18 0.36
CA PRO A 275 -16.59 16.32 1.18
C PRO A 275 -16.44 17.58 0.30
N LEU A 276 -16.86 18.72 0.85
CA LEU A 276 -16.76 20.03 0.21
C LEU A 276 -15.70 20.91 0.87
N GLU A 277 -15.67 20.91 2.20
CA GLU A 277 -14.76 21.73 3.01
C GLU A 277 -14.63 21.12 4.40
N ILE A 278 -13.43 21.23 4.96
CA ILE A 278 -13.11 20.92 6.35
C ILE A 278 -12.87 22.26 7.06
N SER A 279 -13.43 22.45 8.25
CA SER A 279 -13.34 23.74 8.95
C SER A 279 -13.07 23.58 10.44
N GLY A 280 -12.51 24.64 11.03
CA GLY A 280 -12.21 24.77 12.45
C GLY A 280 -11.12 25.81 12.70
N ASP A 281 -10.88 26.16 13.97
CA ASP A 281 -9.86 27.13 14.37
C ASP A 281 -8.51 26.43 14.64
N GLY A 282 -7.67 26.38 13.62
CA GLY A 282 -6.33 25.75 13.68
C GLY A 282 -6.31 24.22 13.64
N LYS A 283 -7.45 23.57 13.85
CA LYS A 283 -7.64 22.11 13.78
C LYS A 283 -9.03 21.76 13.23
N VAL A 284 -9.23 20.50 12.87
CA VAL A 284 -10.52 19.98 12.39
C VAL A 284 -11.57 20.05 13.51
N GLU A 285 -12.70 20.68 13.22
CA GLU A 285 -13.87 20.73 14.10
C GLU A 285 -15.15 20.28 13.37
N LYS A 286 -15.21 20.47 12.05
CA LYS A 286 -16.36 20.15 11.22
C LYS A 286 -15.96 19.67 9.83
N ILE A 287 -16.85 18.88 9.23
CA ILE A 287 -16.79 18.53 7.81
C ILE A 287 -18.12 18.87 7.15
N SER A 288 -18.04 19.62 6.06
CA SER A 288 -19.18 19.85 5.17
C SER A 288 -19.09 18.89 3.99
N MET A 289 -20.23 18.31 3.63
CA MET A 289 -20.38 17.36 2.54
C MET A 289 -21.60 17.72 1.69
N VAL A 290 -21.67 17.11 0.52
CA VAL A 290 -22.84 17.18 -0.36
C VAL A 290 -23.30 15.78 -0.71
N ARG A 291 -24.62 15.56 -0.74
CA ARG A 291 -25.20 14.34 -1.29
C ARG A 291 -25.03 14.33 -2.81
N ASN A 292 -24.69 13.18 -3.36
CA ASN A 292 -24.54 12.96 -4.79
C ASN A 292 -25.71 12.13 -5.33
N GLN A 293 -25.93 12.26 -6.63
CA GLN A 293 -26.66 11.28 -7.43
C GLN A 293 -25.71 10.68 -8.48
N LEU A 294 -25.98 9.47 -8.96
CA LEU A 294 -25.21 8.88 -10.05
C LEU A 294 -25.82 9.28 -11.38
N VAL A 295 -24.97 9.76 -12.30
CA VAL A 295 -25.36 10.12 -13.66
C VAL A 295 -24.53 9.32 -14.64
N LYS A 296 -25.21 8.66 -15.57
CA LYS A 296 -24.58 7.95 -16.68
C LYS A 296 -23.99 8.94 -17.67
N GLN A 297 -22.72 8.76 -17.98
CA GLN A 297 -21.99 9.53 -18.97
C GLN A 297 -22.15 8.89 -20.37
N ASP A 298 -21.75 9.61 -21.40
CA ASP A 298 -21.78 9.14 -22.79
C ASP A 298 -20.93 7.87 -23.01
N ASP A 299 -19.86 7.70 -22.22
CA ASP A 299 -19.01 6.50 -22.22
C ASP A 299 -19.62 5.30 -21.48
N GLY A 300 -20.86 5.45 -20.98
CA GLY A 300 -21.59 4.44 -20.21
C GLY A 300 -21.21 4.37 -18.73
N SER A 301 -20.18 5.10 -18.28
CA SER A 301 -19.76 5.10 -16.88
C SER A 301 -20.73 5.88 -15.98
N LEU A 302 -20.92 5.40 -14.76
CA LEU A 302 -21.65 6.13 -13.71
C LEU A 302 -20.69 7.05 -12.95
N ARG A 303 -20.98 8.36 -12.95
CA ARG A 303 -20.22 9.36 -12.19
C ARG A 303 -21.09 10.06 -11.15
N PRO A 304 -20.51 10.45 -10.00
CA PRO A 304 -21.26 11.21 -9.01
C PRO A 304 -21.45 12.65 -9.48
N GLN A 305 -22.65 13.17 -9.30
CA GLN A 305 -23.01 14.57 -9.49
C GLN A 305 -23.55 15.12 -8.16
N ALA A 306 -22.99 16.23 -7.70
CA ALA A 306 -23.44 16.89 -6.48
C ALA A 306 -24.88 17.40 -6.62
N THR A 307 -25.68 17.19 -5.58
CA THR A 307 -27.03 17.74 -5.44
C THR A 307 -27.01 19.07 -4.67
N GLU A 308 -28.17 19.67 -4.43
CA GLU A 308 -28.28 20.85 -3.56
C GLU A 308 -28.27 20.50 -2.06
N ASN A 309 -28.36 19.21 -1.72
CA ASN A 309 -28.44 18.75 -0.33
C ASN A 309 -27.05 18.70 0.32
N LYS A 310 -26.79 19.66 1.20
CA LYS A 310 -25.57 19.75 2.01
C LYS A 310 -25.77 19.08 3.36
N ILE A 311 -24.71 18.47 3.86
CA ILE A 311 -24.61 17.85 5.17
C ILE A 311 -23.47 18.54 5.90
N GLU A 312 -23.65 18.87 7.17
CA GLU A 312 -22.58 19.36 8.04
C GLU A 312 -22.57 18.49 9.28
N GLU A 313 -21.39 17.98 9.63
CA GLU A 313 -21.20 17.11 10.79
C GLU A 313 -20.01 17.59 11.61
N ASP A 314 -20.09 17.42 12.93
CA ASP A 314 -18.95 17.61 13.82
C ASP A 314 -17.90 16.54 13.51
N ALA A 315 -16.65 16.96 13.28
CA ALA A 315 -15.54 16.07 12.98
C ALA A 315 -14.33 16.48 13.83
N GLY A 316 -13.61 15.51 14.38
CA GLY A 316 -12.34 15.79 15.05
C GLY A 316 -11.14 15.14 14.38
N LEU A 317 -11.39 14.18 13.49
CA LEU A 317 -10.36 13.43 12.81
C LEU A 317 -10.84 13.02 11.42
N ILE A 318 -10.02 13.24 10.41
CA ILE A 318 -10.32 12.91 9.01
C ILE A 318 -9.15 12.11 8.44
N PHE A 319 -9.47 11.03 7.74
CA PHE A 319 -8.53 10.20 7.01
C PHE A 319 -8.92 10.16 5.53
N ARG A 320 -8.12 10.77 4.65
CA ARG A 320 -8.29 10.61 3.20
C ARG A 320 -7.73 9.26 2.76
N SER A 321 -8.59 8.41 2.20
CA SER A 321 -8.26 7.08 1.67
C SER A 321 -8.73 6.96 0.21
N ILE A 322 -8.41 7.96 -0.61
CA ILE A 322 -8.86 8.09 -2.00
C ILE A 322 -7.83 7.59 -3.04
N GLY A 323 -6.83 6.83 -2.57
CA GLY A 323 -5.82 6.16 -3.38
C GLY A 323 -4.42 6.73 -3.19
N TYR A 324 -3.43 5.86 -3.35
CA TYR A 324 -2.02 6.25 -3.33
C TYR A 324 -1.64 6.97 -4.64
N LEU A 325 -0.44 7.52 -4.66
CA LEU A 325 0.25 8.06 -5.80
C LEU A 325 1.72 7.62 -5.75
N GLY A 326 2.31 7.35 -6.93
CA GLY A 326 3.75 7.17 -7.02
C GLY A 326 4.48 8.50 -6.80
N ASN A 327 5.78 8.41 -6.50
CA ASN A 327 6.66 9.57 -6.50
C ASN A 327 7.62 9.48 -7.70
N PRO A 328 7.98 10.62 -8.31
CA PRO A 328 8.98 10.63 -9.37
C PRO A 328 10.32 10.13 -8.84
N LEU A 329 11.01 9.36 -9.67
CA LEU A 329 12.38 8.91 -9.43
C LEU A 329 13.31 9.70 -10.35
N ALA A 330 14.47 10.11 -9.82
CA ALA A 330 15.46 10.82 -10.61
C ALA A 330 15.84 10.02 -11.88
N ASP A 331 16.02 10.73 -12.99
CA ASP A 331 16.40 10.20 -14.31
C ASP A 331 15.38 9.25 -14.98
N LEU A 332 14.19 9.08 -14.39
CA LEU A 332 13.09 8.32 -14.97
C LEU A 332 11.92 9.21 -15.39
N PRO A 333 11.24 8.88 -16.49
CA PRO A 333 10.01 9.57 -16.88
C PRO A 333 8.90 9.29 -15.86
N PHE A 334 8.01 10.26 -15.66
CA PHE A 334 6.93 10.14 -14.68
C PHE A 334 5.67 10.83 -15.15
N ASP A 335 4.54 10.11 -15.15
CA ASP A 335 3.23 10.70 -15.41
C ASP A 335 2.60 11.14 -14.09
N GLN A 336 2.61 12.46 -13.87
CA GLN A 336 2.04 13.10 -12.67
C GLN A 336 0.56 12.79 -12.45
N LYS A 337 -0.21 12.53 -13.53
CA LYS A 337 -1.66 12.32 -13.43
C LYS A 337 -1.99 10.93 -12.90
N SER A 338 -1.35 9.91 -13.45
CA SER A 338 -1.55 8.52 -13.02
C SER A 338 -0.69 8.17 -11.79
N GLY A 339 0.42 8.89 -11.58
CA GLY A 339 1.39 8.61 -10.53
C GLY A 339 2.23 7.37 -10.85
N THR A 340 2.53 7.13 -12.12
CA THR A 340 3.27 5.94 -12.59
C THR A 340 4.44 6.34 -13.49
N ILE A 341 5.37 5.41 -13.66
CA ILE A 341 6.41 5.52 -14.68
C ILE A 341 5.82 5.04 -16.01
N PRO A 342 5.80 5.88 -17.07
CA PRO A 342 5.31 5.48 -18.39
C PRO A 342 6.04 4.24 -18.91
N ASN A 343 5.28 3.25 -19.38
CA ASN A 343 5.84 1.98 -19.81
C ASN A 343 4.97 1.28 -20.86
N GLU A 344 5.56 0.30 -21.55
CA GLU A 344 4.89 -0.67 -22.42
C GLU A 344 5.19 -2.08 -21.92
N SER A 345 4.16 -2.78 -21.41
CA SER A 345 4.29 -4.12 -20.80
C SER A 345 5.43 -4.22 -19.77
N GLY A 346 5.66 -3.13 -19.03
CA GLY A 346 6.72 -3.04 -18.02
C GLY A 346 8.06 -2.48 -18.52
N GLN A 347 8.30 -2.32 -19.82
CA GLN A 347 9.50 -1.65 -20.33
C GLN A 347 9.33 -0.13 -20.26
N VAL A 348 10.28 0.59 -19.66
CA VAL A 348 10.20 2.04 -19.48
C VAL A 348 10.16 2.74 -20.84
N LYS A 349 9.22 3.68 -20.95
CA LYS A 349 8.96 4.47 -22.15
C LYS A 349 9.28 5.92 -21.87
N ASP A 350 10.05 6.57 -22.74
CA ASP A 350 10.47 7.96 -22.63
C ASP A 350 9.59 8.86 -23.53
N PRO A 351 8.60 9.57 -22.97
CA PRO A 351 7.71 10.41 -23.76
C PRO A 351 8.43 11.63 -24.36
N GLU A 352 9.49 12.10 -23.71
CA GLU A 352 10.25 13.28 -24.12
C GLU A 352 11.19 12.94 -25.29
N ASN A 353 11.65 11.70 -25.37
CA ASN A 353 12.45 11.19 -26.50
C ASN A 353 11.59 10.40 -27.50
N GLY A 354 10.50 11.01 -27.98
CA GLY A 354 9.70 10.47 -29.08
C GLY A 354 9.01 9.14 -28.76
N ASN A 355 8.69 8.89 -27.49
CA ASN A 355 8.09 7.64 -27.01
C ASN A 355 8.99 6.40 -27.18
N SER A 356 10.32 6.58 -27.19
CA SER A 356 11.29 5.48 -27.28
C SER A 356 11.27 4.59 -26.04
N LEU A 357 11.55 3.30 -26.24
CA LEU A 357 11.66 2.32 -25.17
C LEU A 357 13.10 2.23 -24.68
N ARG A 358 13.29 2.17 -23.36
CA ARG A 358 14.60 1.99 -22.75
C ARG A 358 14.89 0.49 -22.62
N ASN A 359 15.96 0.01 -23.24
CA ASN A 359 16.25 -1.42 -23.37
C ASN A 359 16.71 -2.12 -22.08
N ARG A 360 17.01 -1.35 -21.02
CA ARG A 360 17.61 -1.85 -19.77
C ARG A 360 16.84 -1.45 -18.52
N GLU A 361 15.71 -0.78 -18.68
CA GLU A 361 14.94 -0.22 -17.58
C GLU A 361 13.49 -0.67 -17.65
N TYR A 362 13.02 -1.23 -16.54
CA TYR A 362 11.73 -1.89 -16.44
C TYR A 362 11.03 -1.50 -15.15
N VAL A 363 9.71 -1.64 -15.12
CA VAL A 363 8.86 -1.33 -13.96
C VAL A 363 7.94 -2.50 -13.64
N ALA A 364 7.61 -2.67 -12.36
CA ALA A 364 6.65 -3.68 -11.91
C ALA A 364 5.84 -3.20 -10.72
N GLY A 365 4.64 -3.73 -10.54
CA GLY A 365 3.77 -3.41 -9.41
C GLY A 365 3.05 -2.07 -9.55
N TRP A 366 2.84 -1.40 -8.42
CA TRP A 366 2.04 -0.17 -8.40
C TRP A 366 2.69 1.00 -9.13
N ILE A 367 4.02 1.10 -9.18
CA ILE A 367 4.69 2.14 -9.97
C ILE A 367 4.48 1.95 -11.49
N LYS A 368 4.14 0.73 -11.94
CA LYS A 368 3.79 0.38 -13.32
C LYS A 368 2.30 0.59 -13.62
N ARG A 369 1.43 0.02 -12.78
CA ARG A 369 -0.02 -0.11 -13.05
C ARG A 369 -0.91 0.88 -12.30
N GLY A 370 -0.32 1.66 -11.39
CA GLY A 370 -1.04 2.43 -10.38
C GLY A 370 -1.42 1.58 -9.16
N PRO A 371 -1.82 2.23 -8.05
CA PRO A 371 -2.01 1.58 -6.75
C PRO A 371 -3.38 0.92 -6.62
N SER A 372 -3.57 -0.14 -7.40
CA SER A 372 -4.78 -0.96 -7.37
C SER A 372 -4.46 -2.45 -7.41
N GLY A 373 -5.40 -3.25 -6.93
CA GLY A 373 -5.29 -4.70 -6.80
C GLY A 373 -4.64 -5.15 -5.48
N VAL A 374 -4.80 -6.44 -5.21
CA VAL A 374 -4.27 -7.10 -4.01
C VAL A 374 -2.85 -7.61 -4.26
N ILE A 375 -2.19 -8.16 -3.22
CA ILE A 375 -0.83 -8.71 -3.30
C ILE A 375 -0.67 -9.65 -4.51
N GLY A 376 -1.61 -10.56 -4.73
CA GLY A 376 -1.58 -11.55 -5.81
C GLY A 376 -1.61 -10.94 -7.22
N THR A 377 -2.23 -9.77 -7.41
CA THR A 377 -2.26 -9.06 -8.70
C THR A 377 -0.85 -8.67 -9.16
N ASN A 378 0.05 -8.36 -8.22
CA ASN A 378 1.44 -8.01 -8.54
C ASN A 378 2.25 -9.19 -9.05
N LYS A 379 1.80 -10.44 -8.83
CA LYS A 379 2.50 -11.62 -9.33
C LYS A 379 2.43 -11.68 -10.85
N GLN A 380 1.23 -11.66 -11.42
CA GLN A 380 1.04 -11.74 -12.88
C GLN A 380 1.72 -10.57 -13.60
N ASP A 381 1.59 -9.38 -13.03
CA ASP A 381 2.22 -8.16 -13.52
C ASP A 381 3.75 -8.23 -13.55
N ALA A 382 4.37 -8.73 -12.47
CA ALA A 382 5.82 -8.91 -12.42
C ALA A 382 6.31 -9.97 -13.43
N VAL A 383 5.52 -11.02 -13.66
CA VAL A 383 5.83 -12.04 -14.69
C VAL A 383 5.85 -11.42 -16.08
N GLU A 384 4.85 -10.61 -16.42
CA GLU A 384 4.81 -9.91 -17.72
C GLU A 384 6.05 -9.01 -17.92
N THR A 385 6.43 -8.24 -16.90
CA THR A 385 7.63 -7.39 -16.96
C THR A 385 8.90 -8.21 -17.21
N VAL A 386 9.08 -9.34 -16.51
CA VAL A 386 10.27 -10.19 -16.68
C VAL A 386 10.31 -10.81 -18.08
N HIS A 387 9.17 -11.27 -18.60
CA HIS A 387 9.14 -11.83 -19.96
C HIS A 387 9.44 -10.77 -21.01
N ARG A 388 8.86 -9.57 -20.88
CA ARG A 388 9.19 -8.42 -21.75
C ARG A 388 10.67 -8.07 -21.72
N MET A 389 11.31 -8.15 -20.56
CA MET A 389 12.74 -7.93 -20.42
C MET A 389 13.57 -8.95 -21.22
N LEU A 390 13.30 -10.24 -21.03
CA LEU A 390 14.02 -11.30 -21.76
C LEU A 390 13.78 -11.26 -23.27
N GLU A 391 12.56 -10.93 -23.69
CA GLU A 391 12.24 -10.70 -25.11
C GLU A 391 13.09 -9.57 -25.71
N THR A 392 13.28 -8.49 -24.94
CA THR A 392 14.13 -7.35 -25.33
C THR A 392 15.58 -7.79 -25.46
N PHE A 393 16.11 -8.56 -24.50
CA PHE A 393 17.49 -9.06 -24.55
C PHE A 393 17.76 -9.87 -25.84
N LEU A 394 16.81 -10.72 -26.24
CA LEU A 394 16.91 -11.50 -27.48
C LEU A 394 16.78 -10.62 -28.74
N ALA A 395 15.80 -9.71 -28.77
CA ALA A 395 15.55 -8.86 -29.93
C ALA A 395 16.71 -7.90 -30.21
N GLU A 396 17.26 -7.30 -29.15
CA GLU A 396 18.37 -6.35 -29.21
C GLU A 396 19.75 -7.03 -29.23
N LYS A 397 19.78 -8.37 -29.18
CA LYS A 397 21.00 -9.18 -29.15
C LYS A 397 21.97 -8.74 -28.05
N MET A 398 21.43 -8.48 -26.87
CA MET A 398 22.22 -8.11 -25.70
C MET A 398 23.04 -9.30 -25.21
N GLU A 399 24.23 -9.04 -24.67
CA GLU A 399 25.12 -10.05 -24.11
C GLU A 399 25.25 -9.88 -22.59
N ALA A 400 25.21 -11.00 -21.87
CA ALA A 400 25.31 -11.03 -20.41
C ALA A 400 26.65 -10.47 -19.91
N GLY A 401 26.61 -9.63 -18.88
CA GLY A 401 27.82 -9.09 -18.25
C GLY A 401 28.55 -8.02 -19.07
N GLN A 402 28.08 -7.69 -20.29
CA GLN A 402 28.73 -6.68 -21.14
C GLN A 402 28.72 -5.29 -20.50
N ASN A 403 27.72 -5.01 -19.66
CA ASN A 403 27.51 -3.70 -19.05
C ASN A 403 27.85 -3.66 -17.55
N VAL A 404 28.63 -4.64 -17.06
CA VAL A 404 28.97 -4.79 -15.64
C VAL A 404 30.41 -4.35 -15.42
N VAL A 405 30.59 -3.26 -14.68
CA VAL A 405 31.92 -2.77 -14.26
C VAL A 405 32.40 -3.53 -13.02
N LEU A 406 33.70 -3.83 -12.98
CA LEU A 406 34.42 -4.25 -11.77
C LEU A 406 35.16 -3.04 -11.18
N PRO A 407 35.15 -2.84 -9.85
CA PRO A 407 34.57 -3.73 -8.84
C PRO A 407 33.04 -3.65 -8.73
N ASP A 408 32.46 -4.68 -8.13
CA ASP A 408 31.02 -4.87 -7.86
C ASP A 408 30.39 -3.68 -7.07
N ILE A 409 29.05 -3.61 -7.07
CA ILE A 409 28.23 -2.59 -6.40
C ILE A 409 28.62 -2.38 -4.93
N VAL A 410 29.08 -3.42 -4.24
CA VAL A 410 29.51 -3.33 -2.84
C VAL A 410 30.63 -2.30 -2.68
N SER A 411 31.60 -2.27 -3.59
CA SER A 411 32.69 -1.28 -3.53
C SER A 411 32.20 0.14 -3.74
N LEU A 412 31.14 0.34 -4.56
CA LEU A 412 30.51 1.65 -4.70
C LEU A 412 29.86 2.07 -3.38
N LEU A 413 29.06 1.19 -2.77
CA LEU A 413 28.38 1.44 -1.49
C LEU A 413 29.39 1.74 -0.37
N GLU A 414 30.48 0.97 -0.28
CA GLU A 414 31.58 1.19 0.67
C GLU A 414 32.27 2.55 0.44
N SER A 415 32.56 2.90 -0.82
CA SER A 415 33.19 4.18 -1.15
C SER A 415 32.31 5.38 -0.75
N ARG A 416 30.99 5.20 -0.79
CA ARG A 416 29.99 6.17 -0.34
C ARG A 416 29.67 6.07 1.15
N LYS A 417 30.28 5.11 1.87
CA LYS A 417 30.07 4.84 3.30
C LYS A 417 28.61 4.52 3.64
N VAL A 418 27.92 3.82 2.74
CA VAL A 418 26.54 3.38 2.93
C VAL A 418 26.53 2.15 3.85
N ASP A 419 25.88 2.27 5.00
CA ASP A 419 25.69 1.18 5.96
C ASP A 419 24.53 0.29 5.54
N HIS A 420 24.79 -0.60 4.58
CA HIS A 420 23.78 -1.49 4.02
C HIS A 420 23.51 -2.72 4.90
N VAL A 421 22.32 -3.28 4.76
CA VAL A 421 21.81 -4.43 5.50
C VAL A 421 21.62 -5.60 4.54
N SER A 422 22.33 -6.70 4.79
CA SER A 422 22.16 -7.94 4.01
C SER A 422 20.89 -8.70 4.40
N PHE A 423 20.49 -9.70 3.62
CA PHE A 423 19.36 -10.54 4.00
C PHE A 423 19.64 -11.35 5.29
N ALA A 424 20.89 -11.77 5.50
CA ALA A 424 21.31 -12.44 6.72
C ALA A 424 21.21 -11.50 7.95
N ASP A 425 21.57 -10.23 7.79
CA ASP A 425 21.40 -9.22 8.83
C ASP A 425 19.92 -8.99 9.16
N TRP A 426 19.08 -8.87 8.13
CA TRP A 426 17.63 -8.80 8.29
C TRP A 426 17.11 -10.00 9.09
N LYS A 427 17.59 -11.23 8.85
CA LYS A 427 17.18 -12.42 9.62
C LYS A 427 17.51 -12.32 11.11
N LEU A 428 18.60 -11.66 11.49
CA LEU A 428 18.93 -11.42 12.90
C LEU A 428 17.92 -10.48 13.56
N LEU A 429 17.52 -9.42 12.86
CA LEU A 429 16.47 -8.51 13.30
C LEU A 429 15.10 -9.20 13.34
N ASP A 430 14.76 -9.96 12.30
CA ASP A 430 13.49 -10.71 12.22
C ASP A 430 13.34 -11.65 13.42
N ALA A 431 14.39 -12.42 13.74
CA ALA A 431 14.43 -13.30 14.90
C ALA A 431 14.24 -12.52 16.21
N HIS A 432 14.92 -11.38 16.37
CA HIS A 432 14.76 -10.51 17.55
C HIS A 432 13.32 -10.07 17.75
N GLU A 433 12.68 -9.56 16.70
CA GLU A 433 11.29 -9.08 16.75
C GLU A 433 10.31 -10.22 17.05
N THR A 434 10.51 -11.39 16.45
CA THR A 434 9.63 -12.56 16.68
C THR A 434 9.78 -13.10 18.09
N GLU A 435 11.01 -13.27 18.60
CA GLU A 435 11.27 -13.73 19.97
C GLU A 435 10.64 -12.78 21.00
N ALA A 436 10.78 -11.46 20.79
CA ALA A 436 10.17 -10.45 21.66
C ALA A 436 8.63 -10.48 21.62
N GLY A 437 8.04 -10.73 20.45
CA GLY A 437 6.59 -10.88 20.29
C GLY A 437 6.05 -12.15 20.95
N GLU A 438 6.71 -13.29 20.74
CA GLU A 438 6.30 -14.58 21.28
C GLU A 438 6.25 -14.55 22.81
N ALA A 439 7.21 -13.89 23.46
CA ALA A 439 7.22 -13.67 24.91
C ALA A 439 5.98 -12.92 25.44
N GLN A 440 5.26 -12.20 24.58
CA GLN A 440 4.04 -11.46 24.90
C GLN A 440 2.76 -12.07 24.27
N GLY A 441 2.86 -13.24 23.63
CA GLY A 441 1.73 -13.87 22.94
C GLY A 441 1.36 -13.20 21.61
N ARG A 442 2.33 -12.56 20.94
CA ARG A 442 2.16 -11.79 19.70
C ARG A 442 3.02 -12.37 18.58
N PRO A 443 2.67 -12.18 17.29
CA PRO A 443 3.49 -12.70 16.18
C PRO A 443 4.89 -12.08 16.10
N ARG A 444 5.02 -10.82 16.50
CA ARG A 444 6.29 -10.08 16.61
C ARG A 444 6.07 -8.76 17.35
N LEU A 445 7.16 -8.20 17.88
CA LEU A 445 7.24 -6.82 18.33
C LEU A 445 8.20 -6.06 17.41
N LYS A 446 7.67 -5.14 16.60
CA LYS A 446 8.45 -4.43 15.58
C LYS A 446 9.36 -3.38 16.23
N LEU A 447 10.62 -3.34 15.82
CA LEU A 447 11.41 -2.12 15.93
C LEU A 447 10.94 -1.14 14.87
N THR A 448 10.91 0.14 15.24
CA THR A 448 10.26 1.18 14.44
C THR A 448 11.18 2.37 14.16
N SER A 449 12.41 2.35 14.70
CA SER A 449 13.48 3.28 14.34
C SER A 449 14.55 2.55 13.54
N ILE A 450 15.02 3.17 12.45
CA ILE A 450 16.15 2.63 11.66
C ILE A 450 17.40 2.51 12.53
N THR A 451 17.67 3.50 13.39
CA THR A 451 18.81 3.47 14.30
C THR A 451 18.76 2.25 15.23
N GLU A 452 17.60 1.99 15.85
CA GLU A 452 17.41 0.82 16.74
C GLU A 452 17.58 -0.50 15.97
N MET A 453 17.04 -0.58 14.74
CA MET A 453 17.20 -1.75 13.86
C MET A 453 18.69 -2.03 13.58
N LEU A 454 19.45 -1.01 13.19
CA LEU A 454 20.87 -1.13 12.88
C LEU A 454 21.70 -1.48 14.12
N GLU A 455 21.37 -0.93 15.28
CA GLU A 455 22.02 -1.27 16.55
C GLU A 455 21.82 -2.75 16.90
N ILE A 456 20.59 -3.27 16.84
CA ILE A 456 20.32 -4.69 17.10
C ILE A 456 21.03 -5.60 16.10
N ILE A 457 21.03 -5.24 14.81
CA ILE A 457 21.77 -6.00 13.79
C ILE A 457 23.25 -6.06 14.16
N ARG A 458 23.88 -4.94 14.48
CA ARG A 458 25.30 -4.88 14.87
C ARG A 458 25.61 -5.67 16.15
N GLN A 459 24.69 -5.70 17.11
CA GLN A 459 24.85 -6.47 18.34
C GLN A 459 24.75 -7.98 18.13
N LYS A 460 24.01 -8.42 17.10
CA LYS A 460 23.78 -9.83 16.79
C LYS A 460 24.71 -10.41 15.72
N ARG A 461 25.41 -9.55 14.96
CA ARG A 461 26.54 -9.92 14.10
C ARG A 461 27.70 -10.43 14.96
#